data_AF-A0A6D2JFF4-F1
#
_entry.id   AF-A0A6D2JFF4-F1
#
_cell.length_a   1.000
_cell.length_b   1.000
_cell.length_c   1.000
_cell.angle_alpha   90.00
_cell.angle_beta   90.00
_cell.angle_gamma   90.00
#
_symmetry.space_group_name_H-M   'P 1'
#
loop_
_entity.id
_entity.type
_entity.pdbx_description
1 polymer ?
#
loop_
_entity_poly.entity_id
_entity_poly.type
_entity_poly.pdbx_seq_one_letter_code
_entity_poly.pdbx_strand_id
1 'polypeptide(L)' 'MGVELLLMDQKSSVIHAFIPANRLSIYEAALKAGAVYVIQKFLVLDNKKSYRVTSHKFLIQFTMKTTMVEAD' A
#
# COMPACT_ATOMS: atom_id res chain seq x y z
N MET A 1 -2.76 8.74 -11.98
CA MET A 1 -3.47 7.45 -12.08
C MET A 1 -2.62 6.38 -11.42
N GLY A 2 -3.23 5.45 -10.72
CA GLY A 2 -2.57 4.38 -9.95
C GLY A 2 -3.62 3.58 -9.19
N VAL A 3 -3.19 2.65 -8.34
CA VAL A 3 -4.07 1.82 -7.55
C VAL A 3 -3.97 2.22 -6.09
N GLU A 4 -5.13 2.44 -5.46
CA GLU A 4 -5.27 2.64 -4.02
C GLU A 4 -5.49 1.29 -3.35
N LEU A 5 -4.82 1.07 -2.21
CA LEU A 5 -4.85 -0.15 -1.43
C LEU A 5 -5.20 0.16 0.02
N LEU A 6 -5.96 -0.72 0.64
CA LEU A 6 -6.13 -0.74 2.10
C LEU A 6 -5.38 -1.95 2.64
N LEU A 7 -4.39 -1.68 3.48
CA LEU A 7 -3.60 -2.70 4.15
C LEU A 7 -4.06 -2.80 5.59
N MET A 8 -4.32 -4.02 6.06
CA MET A 8 -4.72 -4.29 7.44
C MET A 8 -3.64 -5.12 8.12
N ASP A 9 -3.28 -4.74 9.35
CA ASP A 9 -2.38 -5.53 10.19
C ASP A 9 -3.14 -6.40 11.20
N GLN A 10 -2.40 -7.22 11.96
CA GLN A 10 -2.97 -8.10 12.98
C GLN A 10 -3.67 -7.36 14.13
N LYS A 11 -3.40 -6.06 14.32
CA LYS A 11 -4.06 -5.22 15.32
C LYS A 11 -5.34 -4.57 14.79
N SER A 12 -5.81 -4.99 13.61
CA SER A 12 -6.93 -4.37 12.88
C SER A 12 -6.69 -2.90 12.54
N SER A 13 -5.42 -2.47 12.50
CA SER A 13 -5.06 -1.13 12.03
C SER A 13 -5.08 -1.14 10.51
N VAL A 14 -5.81 -0.18 9.93
CA VAL A 14 -5.92 -0.04 8.48
C VAL A 14 -5.11 1.16 8.02
N ILE A 15 -4.17 0.96 7.12
CA ILE A 15 -3.37 2.02 6.50
C ILE A 15 -3.64 2.09 4.99
N HIS A 16 -3.68 3.32 4.49
CA HIS A 16 -3.82 3.58 3.06
C HIS A 16 -2.46 3.41 2.38
N ALA A 17 -2.42 2.72 1.25
CA ALA A 17 -1.24 2.61 0.42
C ALA A 17 -1.55 2.90 -1.05
N PHE A 18 -0.61 3.50 -1.77
CA PHE A 18 -0.77 3.86 -3.18
C PHE A 18 0.35 3.28 -4.04
N ILE A 19 -0.03 2.63 -5.14
CA ILE A 19 0.86 2.17 -6.20
C ILE A 19 0.72 3.10 -7.42
N PRO A 20 1.74 3.90 -7.76
CA PRO A 20 1.74 4.70 -8.98
C PRO A 20 1.61 3.84 -10.25
N ALA A 21 0.89 4.29 -11.28
CA ALA A 21 0.65 3.50 -12.49
C ALA A 21 1.94 3.03 -13.20
N ASN A 22 3.01 3.83 -13.18
CA ASN A 22 4.32 3.46 -13.74
C ASN A 22 5.05 2.34 -12.97
N ARG A 23 4.45 1.85 -11.87
CA ARG A 23 4.93 0.73 -11.05
C ARG A 23 3.94 -0.41 -10.99
N LEU A 24 2.69 -0.22 -11.40
CA LEU A 24 1.62 -1.19 -11.21
C LEU A 24 1.94 -2.55 -11.85
N SER A 25 2.50 -2.55 -13.06
CA SER A 25 2.83 -3.78 -13.79
C SER A 25 3.82 -4.71 -13.07
N ILE A 26 4.60 -4.20 -12.12
CA ILE A 26 5.53 -5.01 -11.30
C ILE A 26 4.77 -5.84 -10.26
N TYR A 27 3.65 -5.33 -9.77
CA TYR A 27 2.90 -5.91 -8.66
C TYR A 27 1.61 -6.59 -9.10
N GLU A 28 1.08 -6.22 -10.27
CA GLU A 28 -0.24 -6.64 -10.76
C GLU A 28 -0.47 -8.16 -10.72
N ALA A 29 0.52 -8.95 -11.16
CA ALA A 29 0.41 -10.40 -11.16
C ALA A 29 0.43 -11.03 -9.75
N ALA A 30 1.08 -10.39 -8.79
CA ALA A 30 1.24 -10.88 -7.42
C ALA A 30 0.19 -10.32 -6.46
N LEU A 31 -0.44 -9.19 -6.79
CA LEU A 31 -1.35 -8.45 -5.92
C LEU A 31 -2.75 -9.10 -5.92
N LYS A 32 -3.10 -9.71 -4.79
CA LYS A 32 -4.38 -10.40 -4.55
C LYS A 32 -5.03 -9.85 -3.30
N ALA A 33 -6.33 -9.58 -3.36
CA ALA A 33 -7.09 -9.18 -2.20
C ALA A 33 -7.12 -10.32 -1.16
N GLY A 34 -6.94 -9.98 0.12
CA GLY A 34 -6.97 -10.94 1.23
C GLY A 34 -5.68 -11.74 1.46
N ALA A 35 -4.68 -11.63 0.58
CA ALA A 35 -3.36 -12.21 0.82
C ALA A 35 -2.52 -11.34 1.76
N VAL A 36 -1.57 -11.96 2.44
CA VAL A 36 -0.65 -11.30 3.38
C VAL A 36 0.65 -10.99 2.66
N TYR A 37 1.18 -9.79 2.84
CA TYR A 37 2.41 -9.35 2.18
C TYR A 37 3.40 -8.74 3.16
N VAL A 38 4.68 -9.00 2.91
CA VAL A 38 5.79 -8.25 3.50
C VAL A 38 6.18 -7.13 2.53
N ILE A 39 5.92 -5.88 2.93
CA ILE A 39 6.22 -4.68 2.15
C ILE A 39 7.38 -3.93 2.82
N GLN A 40 8.41 -3.56 2.06
CA GLN A 40 9.62 -2.89 2.58
C GLN A 40 10.05 -1.72 1.70
N LYS A 41 10.88 -0.82 2.26
CA LYS A 41 11.52 0.30 1.54
C LYS A 41 10.51 1.21 0.82
N PHE A 42 9.41 1.50 1.49
CA PHE A 42 8.36 2.40 1.02
C PHE A 42 8.54 3.81 1.59
N LEU A 43 7.85 4.78 0.98
CA LEU A 43 7.79 6.15 1.46
C LEU A 43 6.55 6.31 2.36
N VAL A 44 6.68 7.05 3.45
CA VAL A 44 5.56 7.43 4.32
C VAL A 44 5.25 8.90 4.11
N LEU A 45 3.99 9.22 3.83
CA LEU A 45 3.51 10.59 3.63
C LEU A 45 2.31 10.89 4.53
N ASP A 46 2.02 12.17 4.74
CA ASP A 46 0.79 12.59 5.41
C ASP A 46 -0.44 12.27 4.58
N ASN A 47 -1.46 11.68 5.21
CA ASN A 47 -2.72 11.37 4.56
C ASN A 47 -3.48 12.67 4.23
N LYS A 48 -3.70 12.93 2.93
CA LYS A 48 -4.35 14.16 2.46
C LYS A 48 -5.81 14.17 2.91
N LYS A 49 -6.15 15.15 3.74
CA LYS A 49 -7.35 15.17 4.59
C LYS A 49 -8.70 15.27 3.87
N SER A 50 -8.74 15.52 2.56
CA SER A 50 -9.97 15.85 1.82
C SER A 50 -10.84 14.63 1.50
N TYR A 51 -10.28 13.42 1.41
CA TYR A 51 -11.03 12.17 1.19
C TYR A 51 -10.35 11.04 1.96
N ARG A 52 -10.93 10.62 3.09
CA ARG A 52 -10.32 9.60 3.97
C ARG A 52 -11.04 8.28 3.87
N VAL A 53 -10.33 7.29 3.35
CA VAL A 53 -10.75 5.88 3.37
C VAL A 53 -10.34 5.18 4.69
N THR A 54 -9.43 5.79 5.45
CA THR A 54 -8.96 5.34 6.78
C THR A 54 -8.70 6.53 7.70
N SER A 55 -8.84 6.31 9.02
CA SER A 55 -8.49 7.27 10.07
C SER A 55 -6.98 7.44 10.27
N HIS A 56 -6.15 6.57 9.67
CA HIS A 56 -4.71 6.59 9.82
C HIS A 56 -4.09 7.91 9.30
N LYS A 57 -3.19 8.50 10.09
CA LYS A 57 -2.57 9.81 9.82
C LYS A 57 -1.62 9.80 8.62
N PHE A 58 -1.04 8.64 8.34
CA PHE A 58 -0.06 8.44 7.28
C PHE A 58 -0.60 7.55 6.17
N LEU A 59 -0.04 7.70 4.98
CA LEU A 59 -0.21 6.83 3.83
C LEU A 59 1.16 6.26 3.40
N ILE A 60 1.14 5.05 2.85
CA ILE A 60 2.31 4.39 2.26
C ILE A 60 2.32 4.69 0.76
N GLN A 61 3.43 5.20 0.24
CA GLN A 61 3.62 5.36 -1.20
C GLN A 61 4.70 4.42 -1.70
N PHE A 62 4.35 3.61 -2.70
CA PHE A 62 5.30 2.75 -3.37
C PHE A 62 6.27 3.58 -4.20
N THR A 63 7.56 3.25 -4.07
CA THR A 63 8.66 3.90 -4.77
C THR A 63 9.42 2.89 -5.62
N MET A 64 10.44 3.36 -6.34
CA MET A 64 11.35 2.49 -7.10
C MET A 64 12.10 1.47 -6.24
N LYS A 65 12.27 1.76 -4.95
CA LYS A 65 12.99 0.88 -4.01
C LYS A 65 12.07 -0.07 -3.25
N THR A 66 10.76 0.12 -3.38
CA THR A 66 9.77 -0.67 -2.64
C THR A 66 9.78 -2.10 -3.13
N THR A 67 9.70 -3.03 -2.19
CA THR A 67 9.57 -4.46 -2.48
C THR A 67 8.33 -4.99 -1.78
N MET A 68 7.64 -5.93 -2.43
CA MET A 68 6.45 -6.60 -1.92
C MET A 68 6.57 -8.09 -2.22
N VAL A 69 6.48 -8.92 -1.20
CA VAL A 69 6.56 -10.38 -1.30
C VAL A 69 5.38 -10.96 -0.54
N GLU A 70 4.65 -11.91 -1.15
CA GLU A 70 3.58 -12.65 -0.48
C GLU A 70 4.19 -13.44 0.68
N ALA A 71 3.55 -13.38 1.85
CA ALA A 71 3.98 -14.15 3.00
C ALA A 71 3.46 -15.59 2.87
N ASP A 72 4.30 -16.56 3.27
CA ASP A 72 3.94 -17.99 3.32
C ASP A 72 2.93 -18.31 4.44
#